data_AF-A0A8B7K745-F1
#
_entry.id   AF-A0A8B7K745-F1
#
_cell.length_a   1.000
_cell.length_b   1.000
_cell.length_c   1.000
_cell.angle_alpha   90.00
_cell.angle_beta   90.00
_cell.angle_gamma   90.00
#
_symmetry.space_group_name_H-M   'P 1'
#
loop_
_entity.id
_entity.type
_entity.pdbx_description
1 polymer ?
#
loop_
_entity_poly.entity_id
_entity_poly.type
_entity_poly.pdbx_seq_one_letter_code
_entity_poly.pdbx_strand_id
1 'polypeptide(L)'
;MAALTVMLMVVSHPLAWARETRPTFMHQFKGECRFFNGLERVQFLARYIYNTEEDVYFDSDVGEFRAVTELGQPDAKYWNQQKDFMEQMRAKVDTLCRSNYWGIGSFMVQRRVEPTVTVYPVKPQPLQHHNLLVCSVTGFYPGHIEVRWFRNGKEEEAGVVSTGLIPNGDWTFQTMVMLEVVPQSGEVYTCRVEHPSWTGPVTVEWRAQSESAQSKMLSGIGGFVLGLLFLGVGLFVYFRNQKEHLDFSQQDS
;
A
#
# COMPACT_ATOMS: atom_id res chain seq x y z
N MET A 1 -14.53 46.88 47.57
CA MET A 1 -15.33 47.94 46.91
C MET A 1 -14.56 48.36 45.66
N ALA A 2 -14.41 47.48 44.67
CA ALA A 2 -15.33 47.30 43.55
C ALA A 2 -15.26 48.45 42.54
N ALA A 3 -14.35 48.33 41.57
CA ALA A 3 -14.47 48.98 40.26
C ALA A 3 -14.35 47.86 39.22
N LEU A 4 -15.49 47.20 38.95
CA LEU A 4 -15.68 46.36 37.79
C LEU A 4 -15.77 47.26 36.57
N THR A 5 -14.86 47.10 35.62
CA THR A 5 -15.20 47.30 34.21
C THR A 5 -14.61 46.13 33.42
N VAL A 6 -15.54 45.30 32.98
CA VAL A 6 -15.38 44.07 32.24
C VAL A 6 -14.72 44.36 30.89
N MET A 7 -13.45 43.99 30.73
CA MET A 7 -12.79 43.80 29.43
C MET A 7 -12.96 42.34 29.00
N LEU A 8 -14.21 41.87 28.91
CA LEU A 8 -14.56 40.70 28.11
C LEU A 8 -15.33 41.20 26.88
N MET A 9 -15.10 40.56 25.74
CA MET A 9 -15.74 40.77 24.43
C MET A 9 -14.97 41.56 23.36
N VAL A 10 -13.69 41.27 23.13
CA VAL A 10 -13.12 41.48 21.77
C VAL A 10 -12.23 40.30 21.36
N VAL A 11 -12.77 39.09 21.46
CA VAL A 11 -12.49 38.05 20.46
C VAL A 11 -13.85 37.50 20.06
N SER A 12 -14.60 38.34 19.34
CA SER A 12 -15.62 37.84 18.43
C SER A 12 -14.89 36.90 17.48
N HIS A 13 -14.91 35.61 17.80
CA HIS A 13 -14.72 34.57 16.81
C HIS A 13 -15.64 34.99 15.66
N PRO A 14 -15.16 35.16 14.43
CA PRO A 14 -16.09 35.29 13.33
C PRO A 14 -16.97 34.06 13.45
N LEU A 15 -18.24 34.28 13.79
CA LEU A 15 -19.30 33.30 13.62
C LEU A 15 -18.96 32.66 12.29
N ALA A 16 -18.57 31.39 12.31
CA ALA A 16 -18.42 30.64 11.10
C ALA A 16 -19.76 30.82 10.40
N TRP A 17 -19.78 31.67 9.38
CA TRP A 17 -20.91 31.75 8.48
C TRP A 17 -20.96 30.34 7.92
N ALA A 18 -21.83 29.52 8.50
CA ALA A 18 -22.35 28.34 7.84
C ALA A 18 -22.99 28.92 6.58
N ARG A 19 -22.19 28.96 5.51
CA ARG A 19 -22.58 29.42 4.19
C ARG A 19 -23.91 28.73 3.93
N GLU A 20 -24.94 29.50 3.62
CA GLU A 20 -26.29 29.00 3.37
C GLU A 20 -26.20 27.85 2.36
N THR A 21 -26.17 26.62 2.87
CA THR A 21 -26.02 25.43 2.06
C THR A 21 -27.38 25.20 1.44
N ARG A 22 -27.48 25.31 0.11
CA ARG A 22 -28.71 24.96 -0.59
C ARG A 22 -29.18 23.58 -0.10
N PRO A 23 -30.46 23.42 0.24
CA PRO A 23 -30.95 22.13 0.71
C PRO A 23 -30.66 21.09 -0.37
N THR A 24 -29.93 20.06 0.02
CA THR A 24 -29.55 18.96 -0.87
C THR A 24 -30.23 17.71 -0.33
N PHE A 25 -30.87 16.96 -1.22
CA PHE A 25 -31.53 15.71 -0.90
C PHE A 25 -30.88 14.62 -1.74
N MET A 26 -30.52 13.51 -1.11
CA MET A 26 -29.89 12.38 -1.77
C MET A 26 -30.68 11.12 -1.46
N HIS A 27 -30.95 10.31 -2.47
CA HIS A 27 -31.52 8.98 -2.27
C HIS A 27 -30.57 7.96 -2.90
N GLN A 28 -30.16 6.97 -2.13
CA GLN A 28 -29.19 5.97 -2.54
C GLN A 28 -29.80 4.58 -2.41
N PHE A 29 -29.49 3.72 -3.37
CA PHE A 29 -29.80 2.30 -3.33
C PHE A 29 -28.51 1.49 -3.36
N LYS A 30 -28.39 0.52 -2.46
CA LYS A 30 -27.27 -0.44 -2.45
C LYS A 30 -27.79 -1.86 -2.53
N GLY A 31 -27.46 -2.54 -3.63
CA GLY A 31 -27.65 -3.99 -3.77
C GLY A 31 -26.35 -4.71 -3.43
N GLU A 32 -26.30 -5.37 -2.28
CA GLU A 32 -25.13 -6.11 -1.79
C GLU A 32 -25.34 -7.61 -1.99
N CYS A 33 -24.37 -8.29 -2.56
CA CYS A 33 -24.30 -9.76 -2.63
C CYS A 33 -23.15 -10.22 -1.74
N ARG A 34 -23.47 -10.90 -0.64
CA ARG A 34 -22.48 -11.44 0.30
C ARG A 34 -22.31 -12.93 0.05
N PHE A 35 -21.07 -13.32 -0.21
CA PHE A 35 -20.67 -14.67 -0.59
C PHE A 35 -19.89 -15.30 0.58
N PHE A 36 -20.38 -16.40 1.11
CA PHE A 36 -19.72 -17.15 2.17
C PHE A 36 -19.30 -18.51 1.61
N ASN A 37 -17.99 -18.80 1.69
CA ASN A 37 -17.38 -19.98 1.07
C ASN A 37 -17.74 -20.11 -0.43
N GLY A 38 -17.48 -19.05 -1.18
CA GLY A 38 -17.84 -18.98 -2.60
C GLY A 38 -19.37 -18.93 -2.78
N LEU A 39 -19.96 -20.01 -3.30
CA LEU A 39 -21.39 -20.08 -3.60
C LEU A 39 -22.19 -20.97 -2.65
N GLU A 40 -21.59 -21.48 -1.56
CA GLU A 40 -22.32 -22.34 -0.61
C GLU A 40 -23.49 -21.58 0.02
N ARG A 41 -23.22 -20.39 0.58
CA ARG A 41 -24.24 -19.49 1.10
C ARG A 41 -24.09 -18.12 0.47
N VAL A 42 -25.19 -17.62 -0.09
CA VAL A 42 -25.27 -16.32 -0.75
C VAL A 42 -26.41 -15.54 -0.14
N GLN A 43 -26.12 -14.34 0.34
CA GLN A 43 -27.10 -13.42 0.91
C GLN A 43 -27.22 -12.19 0.01
N PHE A 44 -28.43 -11.80 -0.32
CA PHE A 44 -28.74 -10.56 -1.01
C PHE A 44 -29.35 -9.55 -0.04
N LEU A 45 -28.79 -8.34 -0.01
CA LEU A 45 -29.32 -7.22 0.73
C LEU A 45 -29.63 -6.08 -0.22
N ALA A 46 -30.82 -5.50 -0.11
CA ALA A 46 -31.21 -4.30 -0.83
C ALA A 46 -31.48 -3.19 0.17
N ARG A 47 -30.63 -2.15 0.20
CA ARG A 47 -30.65 -1.10 1.23
C ARG A 47 -31.02 0.23 0.59
N TYR A 48 -32.00 0.90 1.18
CA TYR A 48 -32.48 2.21 0.77
C TYR A 48 -32.04 3.24 1.81
N ILE A 49 -31.45 4.34 1.34
CA ILE A 49 -30.78 5.32 2.19
C ILE A 49 -31.22 6.71 1.73
N TYR A 50 -31.88 7.44 2.62
CA TYR A 50 -32.22 8.83 2.43
C TYR A 50 -31.19 9.71 3.14
N ASN A 51 -30.52 10.55 2.35
CA ASN A 51 -29.32 11.29 2.72
C ASN A 51 -28.22 10.35 3.26
N THR A 52 -28.13 10.22 4.57
CA THR A 52 -27.18 9.36 5.30
C THR A 52 -27.87 8.32 6.19
N GLU A 53 -29.20 8.31 6.22
CA GLU A 53 -30.00 7.45 7.07
C GLU A 53 -30.58 6.31 6.23
N GLU A 54 -30.19 5.08 6.56
CA GLU A 54 -30.85 3.90 6.00
C GLU A 54 -32.24 3.78 6.61
N ASP A 55 -33.27 3.77 5.78
CA ASP A 55 -34.66 3.82 6.23
C ASP A 55 -35.36 2.45 6.11
N VAL A 56 -35.10 1.70 5.05
CA VAL A 56 -35.65 0.36 4.80
C VAL A 56 -34.66 -0.53 4.07
N TYR A 57 -34.67 -1.83 4.39
CA TYR A 57 -33.86 -2.82 3.68
C TYR A 57 -34.61 -4.14 3.46
N PHE A 58 -34.25 -4.86 2.39
CA PHE A 58 -34.60 -6.25 2.18
C PHE A 58 -33.41 -7.14 2.53
N ASP A 59 -33.64 -8.23 3.23
CA ASP A 59 -32.66 -9.29 3.50
C ASP A 59 -33.18 -10.63 3.01
N SER A 60 -32.44 -11.29 2.12
CA SER A 60 -32.84 -12.58 1.57
C SER A 60 -32.94 -13.69 2.63
N ASP A 61 -32.17 -13.61 3.71
CA ASP A 61 -32.23 -14.60 4.80
C ASP A 61 -33.54 -14.48 5.59
N VAL A 62 -34.17 -13.30 5.56
CA VAL A 62 -35.50 -13.04 6.13
C VAL A 62 -36.59 -13.24 5.09
N GLY A 63 -36.36 -12.80 3.86
CA GLY A 63 -37.30 -12.87 2.74
C GLY A 63 -38.32 -11.74 2.69
N GLU A 64 -38.13 -10.65 3.45
CA GLU A 64 -39.02 -9.48 3.47
C GLU A 64 -38.28 -8.15 3.70
N PHE A 65 -38.96 -7.03 3.41
CA PHE A 65 -38.46 -5.70 3.76
C PHE A 65 -38.71 -5.39 5.23
N ARG A 66 -37.72 -4.77 5.87
CA ARG A 66 -37.81 -4.27 7.25
C ARG A 66 -37.40 -2.82 7.29
N ALA A 67 -38.24 -2.03 7.95
CA ALA A 67 -37.91 -0.64 8.25
C ALA A 67 -36.82 -0.60 9.33
N VAL A 68 -35.78 0.18 9.09
CA VAL A 68 -34.75 0.53 10.08
C VAL A 68 -35.25 1.71 10.92
N THR A 69 -35.97 2.64 10.29
CA THR A 69 -36.44 3.90 10.89
C THR A 69 -37.93 4.10 10.60
N GLU A 70 -38.55 5.09 11.24
CA GLU A 70 -39.96 5.40 11.02
C GLU A 70 -40.26 5.79 9.57
N LEU A 71 -39.29 6.43 8.90
CA LEU A 71 -39.40 6.86 7.51
C LEU A 71 -39.65 5.68 6.55
N GLY A 72 -39.01 4.53 6.81
CA GLY A 72 -39.14 3.34 5.96
C GLY A 72 -40.33 2.44 6.28
N GLN A 73 -41.11 2.70 7.35
CA GLN A 73 -42.27 1.88 7.70
C GLN A 73 -43.36 1.83 6.61
N PRO A 74 -43.73 2.94 5.96
CA PRO A 74 -44.70 2.92 4.87
C PRO A 74 -44.23 2.04 3.71
N ASP A 75 -42.97 2.15 3.33
CA ASP A 75 -42.38 1.40 2.21
C ASP A 75 -42.29 -0.09 2.51
N ALA A 76 -41.79 -0.47 3.70
CA ALA A 76 -41.75 -1.87 4.12
C ALA A 76 -43.13 -2.52 4.09
N LYS A 77 -44.16 -1.83 4.63
CA LYS A 77 -45.54 -2.32 4.61
C LYS A 77 -46.08 -2.46 3.19
N TYR A 78 -45.88 -1.44 2.35
CA TYR A 78 -46.40 -1.43 0.99
C TYR A 78 -45.73 -2.50 0.12
N TRP A 79 -44.40 -2.58 0.12
CA TRP A 79 -43.65 -3.52 -0.71
C TRP A 79 -43.89 -4.98 -0.29
N ASN A 80 -43.97 -5.28 1.01
CA ASN A 80 -44.25 -6.63 1.48
C ASN A 80 -45.65 -7.15 1.07
N GLN A 81 -46.58 -6.27 0.70
CA GLN A 81 -47.90 -6.65 0.17
C GLN A 81 -47.87 -6.98 -1.33
N GLN A 82 -46.84 -6.56 -2.06
CA GLN A 82 -46.71 -6.77 -3.50
C GLN A 82 -46.07 -8.14 -3.80
N LYS A 83 -46.89 -9.18 -4.00
CA LYS A 83 -46.41 -10.57 -4.18
C LYS A 83 -45.35 -10.71 -5.27
N ASP A 84 -45.64 -10.24 -6.48
CA ASP A 84 -44.74 -10.37 -7.63
C ASP A 84 -43.40 -9.65 -7.40
N PHE A 85 -43.42 -8.53 -6.67
CA PHE A 85 -42.22 -7.79 -6.31
C PHE A 85 -41.39 -8.55 -5.26
N MET A 86 -42.03 -9.10 -4.23
CA MET A 86 -41.36 -9.88 -3.19
C MET A 86 -40.75 -11.18 -3.73
N GLU A 87 -41.42 -11.84 -4.67
CA GLU A 87 -40.86 -12.99 -5.38
C GLU A 87 -39.61 -12.61 -6.18
N GLN A 88 -39.65 -11.49 -6.91
CA GLN A 88 -38.47 -10.98 -7.62
C GLN A 88 -37.32 -10.64 -6.67
N MET A 89 -37.60 -10.03 -5.52
CA MET A 89 -36.57 -9.68 -4.52
C MET A 89 -35.92 -10.93 -3.91
N ARG A 90 -36.71 -11.95 -3.56
CA ARG A 90 -36.19 -13.25 -3.09
C ARG A 90 -35.36 -13.95 -4.16
N ALA A 91 -35.76 -13.85 -5.43
CA ALA A 91 -35.03 -14.42 -6.56
C ALA A 91 -33.71 -13.70 -6.88
N LYS A 92 -33.40 -12.53 -6.30
CA LYS A 92 -32.13 -11.81 -6.57
C LYS A 92 -30.90 -12.57 -6.10
N VAL A 93 -31.03 -13.47 -5.13
CA VAL A 93 -29.91 -14.36 -4.73
C VAL A 93 -29.39 -15.13 -5.93
N ASP A 94 -30.28 -15.70 -6.75
CA ASP A 94 -29.86 -16.51 -7.90
C ASP A 94 -29.72 -15.66 -9.17
N THR A 95 -30.74 -14.86 -9.48
CA THR A 95 -30.83 -14.10 -10.74
C THR A 95 -29.82 -12.96 -10.84
N LEU A 96 -29.36 -12.43 -9.71
CA LEU A 96 -28.36 -11.37 -9.66
C LEU A 96 -27.06 -11.87 -9.04
N CYS A 97 -27.08 -12.33 -7.78
CA CYS A 97 -25.83 -12.61 -7.06
C CYS A 97 -25.09 -13.81 -7.64
N ARG A 98 -25.71 -14.99 -7.71
CA ARG A 98 -25.06 -16.17 -8.30
C ARG A 98 -24.77 -15.98 -9.79
N SER A 99 -25.72 -15.43 -10.54
CA SER A 99 -25.53 -15.16 -11.97
C SER A 99 -24.30 -14.26 -12.23
N ASN A 100 -24.19 -13.14 -11.52
CA ASN A 100 -23.04 -12.24 -11.65
C ASN A 100 -21.74 -12.87 -11.15
N TYR A 101 -21.80 -13.68 -10.08
CA TYR A 101 -20.63 -14.39 -9.59
C TYR A 101 -20.10 -15.36 -10.66
N TRP A 102 -20.98 -16.14 -11.28
CA TRP A 102 -20.60 -17.07 -12.35
C TRP A 102 -20.02 -16.37 -13.57
N GLY A 103 -20.62 -15.25 -13.99
CA GLY A 103 -20.12 -14.47 -15.12
C GLY A 103 -18.86 -13.68 -14.76
N ILE A 104 -19.07 -12.53 -14.13
CA ILE A 104 -18.02 -11.54 -13.90
C ILE A 104 -17.21 -11.86 -12.62
N GLY A 105 -17.86 -12.37 -11.58
CA GLY A 105 -17.18 -12.70 -10.32
C GLY A 105 -16.07 -13.74 -10.46
N SER A 106 -16.24 -14.74 -11.34
CA SER A 106 -15.27 -15.82 -11.58
C SER A 106 -13.88 -15.28 -11.93
N PHE A 107 -13.80 -14.25 -12.79
CA PHE A 107 -12.52 -13.63 -13.13
C PHE A 107 -11.99 -12.74 -12.00
N MET A 108 -12.87 -12.05 -11.27
CA MET A 108 -12.45 -11.14 -10.19
C MET A 108 -11.90 -11.89 -8.99
N VAL A 109 -12.54 -13.00 -8.59
CA VAL A 109 -12.14 -13.81 -7.44
C VAL A 109 -10.78 -14.47 -7.65
N GLN A 110 -10.47 -14.84 -8.90
CA GLN A 110 -9.20 -15.46 -9.27
C GLN A 110 -8.08 -14.45 -9.55
N ARG A 111 -8.39 -13.15 -9.69
CA ARG A 111 -7.38 -12.12 -9.97
C ARG A 111 -6.29 -12.15 -8.90
N ARG A 112 -5.04 -12.27 -9.35
CA ARG A 112 -3.83 -12.12 -8.53
C ARG A 112 -2.89 -11.15 -9.21
N VAL A 113 -2.30 -10.23 -8.45
CA VAL A 113 -1.25 -9.32 -8.91
C VAL A 113 -0.13 -9.37 -7.88
N GLU A 114 1.08 -9.63 -8.37
CA GLU A 114 2.26 -9.79 -7.52
C GLU A 114 2.70 -8.45 -6.90
N PRO A 115 3.05 -8.41 -5.60
CA PRO A 115 3.60 -7.22 -4.98
C PRO A 115 4.99 -6.86 -5.50
N THR A 116 5.26 -5.56 -5.63
CA THR A 116 6.62 -5.04 -5.68
C THR A 116 7.09 -4.76 -4.26
N VAL A 117 8.19 -5.39 -3.83
CA VAL A 117 8.74 -5.26 -2.49
C VAL A 117 10.05 -4.48 -2.55
N THR A 118 10.13 -3.38 -1.80
CA THR A 118 11.33 -2.55 -1.70
C THR A 118 11.65 -2.26 -0.25
N VAL A 119 12.93 -2.35 0.11
CA VAL A 119 13.41 -2.05 1.45
C VAL A 119 14.40 -0.91 1.40
N TYR A 120 14.17 0.12 2.20
CA TYR A 120 15.05 1.28 2.28
C TYR A 120 14.97 1.96 3.65
N PRO A 121 16.05 2.63 4.10
CA PRO A 121 16.01 3.47 5.30
C PRO A 121 15.35 4.81 4.99
N VAL A 122 14.59 5.37 5.93
CA VAL A 122 13.99 6.72 5.79
C VAL A 122 15.07 7.78 5.68
N LYS A 123 16.14 7.65 6.47
CA LYS A 123 17.27 8.57 6.43
C LYS A 123 18.55 7.82 6.04
N PRO A 124 19.38 8.36 5.13
CA PRO A 124 20.70 7.78 4.81
C PRO A 124 21.73 8.02 5.93
N GLN A 125 21.29 8.17 7.18
CA GLN A 125 22.11 8.54 8.33
C GLN A 125 23.21 7.51 8.64
N PRO A 126 24.32 7.94 9.28
CA PRO A 126 25.37 7.03 9.73
C PRO A 126 24.81 5.97 10.69
N LEU A 127 25.48 4.81 10.71
CA LEU A 127 25.17 3.72 11.64
C LEU A 127 25.15 4.19 13.10
N GLN A 128 24.57 3.38 14.00
CA GLN A 128 24.49 3.65 15.44
C GLN A 128 23.57 4.83 15.85
N HIS A 129 22.75 5.33 14.92
CA HIS A 129 21.70 6.29 15.20
C HIS A 129 20.32 5.66 14.97
N HIS A 130 19.30 6.20 15.64
CA HIS A 130 17.91 5.81 15.40
C HIS A 130 17.53 6.03 13.94
N ASN A 131 17.07 4.97 13.29
CA ASN A 131 16.57 5.01 11.93
C ASN A 131 15.28 4.18 11.83
N LEU A 132 14.56 4.40 10.74
CA LEU A 132 13.36 3.64 10.41
C LEU A 132 13.63 2.93 9.09
N LEU A 133 13.61 1.59 9.10
CA LEU A 133 13.63 0.81 7.88
C LEU A 133 12.21 0.63 7.37
N VAL A 134 11.98 0.92 6.11
CA VAL A 134 10.67 0.81 5.47
C VAL A 134 10.69 -0.39 4.53
N CYS A 135 9.76 -1.32 4.73
CA CYS A 135 9.40 -2.31 3.73
C CYS A 135 8.13 -1.81 3.03
N SER A 136 8.31 -1.27 1.83
CA SER A 136 7.23 -0.77 0.99
C SER A 136 6.79 -1.87 0.04
N VAL A 137 5.53 -2.30 0.19
CA VAL A 137 4.91 -3.36 -0.59
C VAL A 137 3.76 -2.77 -1.40
N THR A 138 3.87 -2.77 -2.72
CA THR A 138 2.96 -2.00 -3.60
C THR A 138 2.45 -2.81 -4.77
N GLY A 139 1.31 -2.38 -5.33
CA GLY A 139 0.78 -2.88 -6.60
C GLY A 139 0.13 -4.27 -6.54
N PHE A 140 -0.16 -4.79 -5.35
CA PHE A 140 -0.64 -6.17 -5.19
C PHE A 140 -2.17 -6.28 -5.14
N TYR A 141 -2.67 -7.48 -5.44
CA TYR A 141 -4.07 -7.86 -5.29
C TYR A 141 -4.20 -9.39 -5.15
N PRO A 142 -5.09 -9.93 -4.28
CA PRO A 142 -6.03 -9.24 -3.40
C PRO A 142 -5.36 -8.57 -2.20
N GLY A 143 -6.13 -7.93 -1.32
CA GLY A 143 -5.57 -7.20 -0.17
C GLY A 143 -5.01 -8.08 0.95
N HIS A 144 -5.27 -9.39 0.95
CA HIS A 144 -4.76 -10.31 1.95
C HIS A 144 -3.24 -10.51 1.77
N ILE A 145 -2.45 -10.05 2.74
CA ILE A 145 -0.99 -10.09 2.70
C ILE A 145 -0.44 -10.21 4.12
N GLU A 146 0.68 -10.92 4.29
CA GLU A 146 1.46 -10.91 5.53
C GLU A 146 2.84 -10.32 5.25
N VAL A 147 3.27 -9.39 6.11
CA VAL A 147 4.57 -8.71 5.99
C VAL A 147 5.24 -8.74 7.37
N ARG A 148 6.43 -9.34 7.45
CA ARG A 148 7.16 -9.58 8.69
C ARG A 148 8.59 -9.10 8.57
N TRP A 149 9.12 -8.60 9.68
CA TRP A 149 10.52 -8.20 9.79
C TRP A 149 11.35 -9.28 10.47
N PHE A 150 12.57 -9.46 9.99
CA PHE A 150 13.57 -10.32 10.60
C PHE A 150 14.87 -9.54 10.77
N ARG A 151 15.53 -9.73 11.91
CA ARG A 151 16.87 -9.23 12.21
C ARG A 151 17.80 -10.42 12.43
N ASN A 152 18.83 -10.56 11.60
CA ASN A 152 19.78 -11.68 11.65
C ASN A 152 19.07 -13.06 11.70
N GLY A 153 17.97 -13.20 10.95
CA GLY A 153 17.17 -14.43 10.87
C GLY A 153 16.15 -14.65 11.98
N LYS A 154 16.07 -13.77 12.99
CA LYS A 154 15.03 -13.83 14.03
C LYS A 154 13.92 -12.83 13.75
N GLU A 155 12.66 -13.27 13.86
CA GLU A 155 11.48 -12.40 13.68
C GLU A 155 11.49 -11.27 14.72
N GLU A 156 11.20 -10.06 14.26
CA GLU A 156 11.19 -8.83 15.05
C GLU A 156 9.78 -8.23 15.00
N GLU A 157 9.16 -8.11 16.16
CA GLU A 157 7.84 -7.48 16.33
C GLU A 157 7.95 -6.15 17.09
N ALA A 158 8.98 -6.00 17.92
CA ALA A 158 9.19 -4.78 18.70
C ALA A 158 9.61 -3.63 17.78
N GLY A 159 8.94 -2.48 17.91
CA GLY A 159 9.23 -1.31 17.07
C GLY A 159 8.73 -1.45 15.63
N VAL A 160 7.90 -2.46 15.32
CA VAL A 160 7.23 -2.58 14.02
C VAL A 160 5.95 -1.74 14.01
N VAL A 161 5.82 -0.91 12.99
CA VAL A 161 4.63 -0.09 12.73
C VAL A 161 4.16 -0.36 11.29
N SER A 162 2.85 -0.42 11.07
CA SER A 162 2.27 -0.59 9.73
C SER A 162 1.30 0.54 9.42
N THR A 163 1.23 0.95 8.15
CA THR A 163 0.17 1.83 7.66
C THR A 163 -1.20 1.15 7.61
N GLY A 164 -1.25 -0.17 7.78
CA GLY A 164 -2.38 -0.99 7.37
C GLY A 164 -2.47 -1.11 5.84
N LEU A 165 -3.57 -1.70 5.38
CA LEU A 165 -3.84 -1.90 3.96
C LEU A 165 -4.45 -0.64 3.35
N ILE A 166 -3.83 -0.11 2.29
CA ILE A 166 -4.28 1.10 1.60
C ILE A 166 -4.81 0.72 0.20
N PRO A 167 -6.10 0.98 -0.09
CA PRO A 167 -6.64 0.80 -1.44
C PRO A 167 -6.25 1.98 -2.35
N ASN A 168 -5.72 1.68 -3.54
CA ASN A 168 -5.28 2.71 -4.50
C ASN A 168 -6.41 3.25 -5.40
N GLY A 169 -7.55 2.56 -5.45
CA GLY A 169 -8.68 2.91 -6.34
C GLY A 169 -8.56 2.35 -7.76
N ASP A 170 -7.47 1.67 -8.08
CA ASP A 170 -7.17 1.07 -9.40
C ASP A 170 -7.12 -0.47 -9.36
N TRP A 171 -7.77 -1.07 -8.36
CA TRP A 171 -7.73 -2.52 -8.09
C TRP A 171 -6.37 -3.05 -7.65
N THR A 172 -5.53 -2.19 -7.07
CA THR A 172 -4.33 -2.60 -6.35
C THR A 172 -4.32 -2.04 -4.94
N PHE A 173 -3.48 -2.64 -4.11
CA PHE A 173 -3.23 -2.23 -2.74
C PHE A 173 -1.76 -1.87 -2.53
N GLN A 174 -1.53 -1.12 -1.46
CA GLN A 174 -0.20 -0.90 -0.92
C GLN A 174 -0.21 -0.98 0.60
N THR A 175 0.94 -1.30 1.19
CA THR A 175 1.18 -1.20 2.63
C THR A 175 2.65 -0.92 2.88
N MET A 176 2.93 -0.16 3.93
CA MET A 176 4.29 0.07 4.40
C MET A 176 4.41 -0.51 5.80
N VAL A 177 5.42 -1.35 6.01
CA VAL A 177 5.76 -1.91 7.32
C VAL A 177 7.13 -1.41 7.71
N MET A 178 7.15 -0.57 8.73
CA MET A 178 8.30 0.16 9.21
C MET A 178 8.86 -0.52 10.46
N LEU A 179 10.18 -0.58 10.60
CA LEU A 179 10.87 -1.11 11.76
C LEU A 179 11.81 -0.04 12.33
N GLU A 180 11.61 0.30 13.61
CA GLU A 180 12.52 1.17 14.37
C GLU A 180 13.80 0.41 14.73
N VAL A 181 14.95 0.93 14.31
CA VAL A 181 16.26 0.27 14.48
C VAL A 181 17.36 1.25 14.87
N VAL A 182 18.41 0.70 15.47
CA VAL A 182 19.72 1.35 15.61
C VAL A 182 20.74 0.42 14.95
N PRO A 183 20.97 0.56 13.63
CA PRO A 183 21.67 -0.46 12.86
C PRO A 183 23.15 -0.49 13.20
N GLN A 184 23.67 -1.70 13.44
CA GLN A 184 25.09 -1.96 13.68
C GLN A 184 25.73 -2.59 12.45
N SER A 185 27.04 -2.38 12.28
CA SER A 185 27.76 -2.90 11.11
C SER A 185 27.70 -4.43 11.07
N GLY A 186 27.35 -4.98 9.90
CA GLY A 186 27.25 -6.43 9.69
C GLY A 186 25.87 -7.02 9.97
N GLU A 187 24.94 -6.25 10.55
CA GLU A 187 23.56 -6.68 10.71
C GLU A 187 22.81 -6.77 9.37
N VAL A 188 21.95 -7.77 9.27
CA VAL A 188 21.07 -8.00 8.13
C VAL A 188 19.63 -7.94 8.59
N TYR A 189 18.86 -7.08 7.95
CA TYR A 189 17.43 -6.92 8.15
C TYR A 189 16.71 -7.47 6.93
N THR A 190 15.69 -8.27 7.13
CA THR A 190 14.96 -8.94 6.05
C THR A 190 13.47 -8.66 6.19
N CYS A 191 12.87 -8.12 5.14
CA CYS A 191 11.42 -8.06 5.02
C CYS A 191 10.94 -9.32 4.30
N ARG A 192 10.10 -10.12 4.97
CA ARG A 192 9.45 -11.31 4.40
C ARG A 192 8.00 -10.99 4.09
N VAL A 193 7.59 -11.25 2.85
CA VAL A 193 6.24 -10.99 2.35
C VAL A 193 5.62 -12.29 1.86
N GLU A 194 4.42 -12.59 2.35
CA GLU A 194 3.60 -13.72 1.92
C GLU A 194 2.31 -13.18 1.31
N HIS A 195 2.07 -13.56 0.05
CA HIS A 195 0.91 -13.09 -0.70
C HIS A 195 0.39 -14.21 -1.62
N PRO A 196 -0.95 -14.38 -1.78
CA PRO A 196 -1.55 -15.46 -2.58
C PRO A 196 -1.23 -15.46 -4.08
N SER A 197 -0.54 -14.44 -4.60
CA SER A 197 -0.04 -14.44 -5.99
C SER A 197 1.21 -15.30 -6.17
N TRP A 198 1.94 -15.57 -5.09
CA TRP A 198 3.18 -16.34 -5.12
C TRP A 198 2.97 -17.73 -4.52
N THR A 199 3.85 -18.66 -4.90
CA THR A 199 3.86 -20.03 -4.36
C THR A 199 4.60 -20.14 -3.02
N GLY A 200 5.34 -19.10 -2.62
CA GLY A 200 6.11 -19.06 -1.38
C GLY A 200 6.45 -17.63 -0.95
N PRO A 201 7.09 -17.47 0.22
CA PRO A 201 7.46 -16.16 0.74
C PRO A 201 8.55 -15.51 -0.10
N VAL A 202 8.44 -14.20 -0.32
CA VAL A 202 9.49 -13.37 -0.94
C VAL A 202 10.21 -12.61 0.16
N THR A 203 11.54 -12.62 0.12
CA THR A 203 12.39 -11.91 1.08
C THR A 203 13.25 -10.86 0.41
N VAL A 204 13.26 -9.65 0.95
CA VAL A 204 14.17 -8.58 0.53
C VAL A 204 15.06 -8.19 1.71
N GLU A 205 16.37 -8.22 1.48
CA GLU A 205 17.38 -7.91 2.50
C GLU A 205 17.86 -6.46 2.40
N TRP A 206 18.11 -5.87 3.57
CA TRP A 206 18.87 -4.65 3.74
C TRP A 206 20.02 -4.88 4.71
N ARG A 207 21.23 -4.50 4.29
CA ARG A 207 22.46 -4.71 5.06
C ARG A 207 22.98 -3.40 5.59
N ALA A 208 23.28 -3.36 6.88
CA ALA A 208 23.93 -2.23 7.50
C ALA A 208 25.39 -2.14 7.04
N GLN A 209 25.64 -1.35 6.00
CA GLN A 209 26.98 -1.06 5.47
C GLN A 209 27.63 0.07 6.28
N SER A 210 28.92 -0.08 6.62
CA SER A 210 29.67 1.02 7.23
C SER A 210 30.17 2.00 6.17
N GLU A 211 30.22 3.30 6.49
CA GLU A 211 30.84 4.32 5.63
C GLU A 211 32.29 3.97 5.28
N SER A 212 32.98 3.22 6.15
CA SER A 212 34.34 2.73 5.87
C SER A 212 34.37 1.79 4.67
N ALA A 213 33.32 1.02 4.38
CA ALA A 213 33.30 0.11 3.24
C ALA A 213 33.10 0.88 1.92
N GLN A 214 32.17 1.84 1.89
CA GLN A 214 31.94 2.70 0.72
C GLN A 214 33.14 3.61 0.41
N SER A 215 33.73 4.24 1.43
CA SER A 215 34.91 5.12 1.26
C SER A 215 36.15 4.34 0.81
N LYS A 216 36.39 3.13 1.34
CA LYS A 216 37.49 2.26 0.90
C LYS A 216 37.31 1.78 -0.52
N MET A 217 36.07 1.50 -0.95
CA MET A 217 35.78 1.11 -2.34
C MET A 217 36.02 2.26 -3.32
N LEU A 218 35.59 3.49 -2.98
CA LEU A 218 35.84 4.69 -3.79
C LEU A 218 37.34 5.05 -3.87
N SER A 219 38.07 4.94 -2.76
CA SER A 219 39.52 5.17 -2.75
C SER A 219 40.27 4.11 -3.57
N GLY A 220 39.81 2.85 -3.55
CA GLY A 220 40.39 1.77 -4.34
C GLY A 220 40.21 1.98 -5.85
N ILE A 221 39.01 2.39 -6.28
CA ILE A 221 38.72 2.73 -7.69
C ILE A 221 39.57 3.92 -8.14
N GLY A 222 39.67 4.97 -7.31
CA GLY A 222 40.51 6.13 -7.61
C GLY A 222 41.99 5.76 -7.78
N GLY A 223 42.53 4.91 -6.90
CA GLY A 223 43.91 4.43 -6.99
C GLY A 223 44.18 3.56 -8.24
N PHE A 224 43.22 2.70 -8.61
CA PHE A 224 43.36 1.83 -9.78
C PHE A 224 43.35 2.62 -11.10
N VAL A 225 42.46 3.61 -11.22
CA VAL A 225 42.39 4.49 -12.40
C VAL A 225 43.68 5.30 -12.54
N LEU A 226 44.20 5.85 -11.44
CA LEU A 226 45.49 6.55 -11.44
C LEU A 226 46.64 5.61 -11.84
N GLY A 227 46.67 4.38 -11.31
CA GLY A 227 47.67 3.38 -11.66
C GLY A 227 47.68 3.01 -13.15
N LEU A 228 46.51 2.84 -13.76
CA LEU A 228 46.39 2.56 -15.20
C LEU A 228 46.84 3.74 -16.07
N LEU A 229 46.57 4.97 -15.65
CA LEU A 229 47.06 6.17 -16.35
C LEU A 229 48.59 6.22 -16.35
N PHE A 230 49.23 5.99 -15.20
CA PHE A 230 50.70 5.95 -15.11
C PHE A 230 51.30 4.80 -15.92
N LEU A 231 50.68 3.61 -15.93
CA LEU A 231 51.12 2.48 -16.76
C LEU A 231 51.00 2.79 -18.25
N GLY A 232 49.89 3.41 -18.69
CA GLY A 232 49.70 3.81 -20.08
C GLY A 232 50.74 4.83 -20.56
N VAL A 233 51.01 5.86 -19.74
CA VAL A 233 52.07 6.85 -20.03
C VAL A 233 53.45 6.19 -20.05
N GLY A 234 53.74 5.31 -19.09
CA GLY A 234 55.00 4.57 -19.04
C GLY A 234 55.23 3.69 -20.26
N LEU A 235 54.21 2.93 -20.70
CA LEU A 235 54.25 2.15 -21.93
C LEU A 235 54.47 3.04 -23.15
N PHE A 236 53.75 4.17 -23.25
CA PHE A 236 53.89 5.08 -24.39
C PHE A 236 55.30 5.66 -24.52
N VAL A 237 55.91 6.07 -23.40
CA VAL A 237 57.30 6.55 -23.37
C VAL A 237 58.26 5.42 -23.73
N TYR A 238 58.08 4.22 -23.17
CA TYR A 238 58.90 3.05 -23.48
C TYR A 238 58.87 2.69 -24.98
N PHE A 239 57.67 2.65 -25.58
CA PHE A 239 57.51 2.36 -27.01
C PHE A 239 58.05 3.48 -27.90
N ARG A 240 57.95 4.75 -27.50
CA ARG A 240 58.64 5.85 -28.20
C ARG A 240 60.15 5.67 -28.19
N ASN A 241 60.73 5.32 -27.03
CA ASN A 241 62.17 5.11 -26.89
C ASN A 241 62.65 3.90 -27.72
N GLN A 242 61.90 2.80 -27.73
CA GLN A 242 62.17 1.64 -28.58
C GLN A 242 62.10 1.99 -30.07
N LYS A 243 61.15 2.85 -30.47
CA LYS A 243 61.00 3.29 -31.85
C LYS A 243 62.16 4.18 -32.30
N GLU A 244 62.63 5.10 -31.44
CA GLU A 244 63.84 5.89 -31.72
C GLU A 244 65.10 5.01 -31.79
N HIS A 245 65.17 3.92 -31.02
CA HIS A 245 66.29 2.98 -31.07
C HIS A 245 66.27 2.06 -32.31
N LEU A 246 65.10 1.81 -32.89
CA LEU A 246 64.91 1.03 -34.13
C LEU A 246 65.15 1.88 -35.39
N ASP A 247 64.72 3.14 -35.40
CA ASP A 247 65.00 4.08 -36.50
C ASP A 247 66.50 4.42 -36.60
N PHE A 248 67.23 4.46 -35.47
CA PHE A 248 68.69 4.67 -35.48
C PHE A 248 69.47 3.48 -36.09
N SER A 249 68.95 2.25 -35.96
CA SER A 249 69.57 1.05 -36.55
C SER A 249 69.31 0.85 -38.04
N GLN A 250 68.45 1.66 -38.66
CA GLN A 250 68.10 1.56 -40.09
C GLN A 250 68.71 2.67 -40.95
N GLN A 251 69.42 3.63 -40.34
CA GLN A 251 70.18 4.68 -41.03
C GLN A 251 71.66 4.29 -41.29
N ASP A 252 72.13 3.19 -40.70
CA ASP A 252 73.53 2.69 -40.78
C ASP A 252 73.68 1.40 -41.63
N SER A 253 72.83 1.18 -42.64
CA SER A 253 72.98 0.07 -43.59
C SER A 253 72.85 0.48 -45.05
#